data_AF-A0A6B0SNI4-F1
#
_entry.id   AF-A0A6B0SNI4-F1
#
_cell.length_a   1.000
_cell.length_b   1.000
_cell.length_c   1.000
_cell.angle_alpha   90.00
_cell.angle_beta   90.00
_cell.angle_gamma   90.00
#
_symmetry.space_group_name_H-M   'P 1'
#
loop_
_entity.id
_entity.type
_entity.pdbx_description
1 polymer ?
#
loop_
_entity_poly.entity_id
_entity_poly.type
_entity_poly.pdbx_seq_one_letter_code
_entity_poly.pdbx_strand_id
1 'polypeptide(L)' 'MIASAPDPVVTSSELAEALDMSQQGAYNRLSSLEEKGFVRSRKVGASARVWWITDTGRSELPPLGS' A
#
# COMPACT_ATOMS: atom_id res chain seq x y z
N MET A 1 -14.89 9.89 19.94
CA MET A 1 -13.45 9.61 19.76
C MET A 1 -13.34 8.32 18.96
N ILE A 2 -13.14 8.44 17.65
CA ILE A 2 -12.86 7.29 16.79
C ILE A 2 -11.34 7.12 16.82
N ALA A 3 -10.87 5.98 17.30
CA ALA A 3 -9.46 5.73 17.53
C ALA A 3 -8.64 5.92 16.25
N SER A 4 -7.55 6.66 16.39
CA SER A 4 -6.53 6.97 15.40
C SER A 4 -5.98 5.71 14.71
N ALA A 5 -6.03 5.67 13.39
CA ALA A 5 -5.12 4.85 12.58
C ALA A 5 -4.56 5.72 11.45
N PRO A 6 -3.28 6.17 11.52
CA PRO A 6 -2.65 7.06 10.55
C PRO A 6 -1.98 6.31 9.38
N ASP A 7 -2.52 5.16 8.99
CA ASP A 7 -2.03 4.39 7.86
C ASP A 7 -3.08 4.43 6.74
N PRO A 8 -2.82 5.16 5.63
CA PRO A 8 -3.69 5.07 4.46
C PRO A 8 -3.61 3.64 3.93
N VAL A 9 -4.61 2.83 4.26
CA VAL A 9 -4.80 1.54 3.59
C VAL A 9 -5.18 1.82 2.15
N VAL A 10 -4.44 1.25 1.21
CA VAL A 10 -4.68 1.40 -0.22
C VAL A 10 -4.96 0.04 -0.84
N THR A 11 -5.92 -0.01 -1.74
CA THR A 11 -6.14 -1.18 -2.60
C THR A 11 -5.18 -1.13 -3.79
N SER A 12 -4.93 -2.28 -4.40
CA SER A 12 -4.14 -2.34 -5.64
C SER A 12 -4.79 -1.56 -6.79
N SER A 13 -6.12 -1.37 -6.76
CA SER A 13 -6.84 -0.55 -7.72
C SER A 13 -6.60 0.94 -7.50
N GLU A 14 -6.71 1.43 -6.25
CA GLU A 14 -6.41 2.83 -5.92
C GLU A 14 -4.94 3.18 -6.22
N LEU A 15 -4.02 2.25 -5.97
CA LEU A 15 -2.62 2.45 -6.32
C LEU A 15 -2.38 2.47 -7.84
N ALA A 16 -3.11 1.62 -8.59
CA ALA A 16 -3.05 1.60 -10.04
C ALA A 16 -3.54 2.92 -10.64
N GLU A 17 -4.62 3.47 -10.11
CA GLU A 17 -5.15 4.79 -10.49
C GLU A 17 -4.17 5.92 -10.11
N ALA A 18 -3.62 5.90 -8.89
CA ALA A 18 -2.70 6.94 -8.42
C ALA A 18 -1.37 6.99 -9.19
N LEU A 19 -0.91 5.84 -9.69
CA LEU A 19 0.36 5.71 -10.42
C LEU A 19 0.19 5.58 -11.95
N ASP A 20 -1.03 5.81 -12.46
CA ASP A 20 -1.40 5.66 -13.88
C ASP A 20 -0.82 4.38 -14.52
N MET A 21 -1.00 3.25 -13.83
CA MET A 21 -0.46 1.95 -14.24
C MET A 21 -1.51 0.86 -14.23
N SER A 22 -1.21 -0.26 -14.88
CA SER A 22 -2.10 -1.43 -14.83
C SER A 22 -2.17 -2.01 -13.41
N GLN A 23 -3.33 -2.56 -13.05
CA GLN A 23 -3.52 -3.23 -11.75
C GLN A 23 -2.50 -4.35 -11.51
N GLN A 24 -2.08 -5.05 -12.57
CA GLN A 24 -1.02 -6.06 -12.50
C GLN A 24 0.35 -5.44 -12.22
N GLY A 25 0.68 -4.29 -12.83
CA GLY A 25 1.91 -3.56 -12.55
C GLY A 25 1.96 -3.04 -11.11
N ALA A 26 0.84 -2.48 -10.63
CA ALA A 26 0.69 -2.05 -9.24
C ALA A 26 0.85 -3.21 -8.27
N TYR A 27 0.22 -4.36 -8.56
CA TYR A 27 0.34 -5.58 -7.76
C TYR A 27 1.79 -6.08 -7.71
N ASN A 28 2.48 -6.17 -8.85
CA ASN A 28 3.86 -6.63 -8.90
C ASN A 28 4.77 -5.71 -8.06
N ARG A 29 4.58 -4.39 -8.16
CA ARG A 29 5.36 -3.42 -7.39
C ARG A 29 5.09 -3.51 -5.89
N LEU A 30 3.83 -3.64 -5.50
CA LEU A 30 3.43 -3.86 -4.11
C LEU A 30 3.98 -5.17 -3.55
N SER A 31 3.95 -6.25 -4.33
CA SER A 31 4.54 -7.55 -3.96
C SER A 31 6.04 -7.42 -3.71
N SER A 32 6.78 -6.72 -4.58
CA SER A 32 8.21 -6.47 -4.38
C SER A 32 8.50 -5.59 -3.16
N LEU A 33 7.62 -4.64 -2.83
CA LEU A 33 7.74 -3.83 -1.61
C LEU A 33 7.42 -4.66 -0.35
N GLU A 34 6.51 -5.62 -0.44
CA GLU A 34 6.16 -6.54 0.65
C GLU A 34 7.30 -7.53 0.93
N GLU A 35 7.97 -8.04 -0.11
CA GLU A 35 9.18 -8.85 0.01
C GLU A 35 10.31 -8.10 0.72
N LYS A 36 10.43 -6.80 0.48
CA LYS A 36 11.40 -5.92 1.18
C LYS A 36 10.94 -5.52 2.58
N GLY A 37 9.72 -5.87 2.98
CA GLY A 37 9.14 -5.51 4.27
C GLY A 37 8.71 -4.05 4.39
N PHE A 38 8.62 -3.31 3.29
CA PHE A 38 8.21 -1.89 3.26
C PHE A 38 6.69 -1.70 3.26
N VAL A 39 5.94 -2.67 2.75
CA VAL A 39 4.48 -2.70 2.82
C VAL A 39 4.03 -4.06 3.34
N ARG A 40 2.78 -4.15 3.78
CA ARG A 40 2.10 -5.42 4.03
C ARG A 40 0.73 -5.42 3.39
N SER A 41 0.28 -6.62 3.00
CA SER A 41 -1.05 -6.84 2.47
C SER A 41 -1.94 -7.62 3.45
N ARG A 42 -3.26 -7.41 3.31
CA ARG A 42 -4.30 -8.23 3.94
C ARG A 42 -5.46 -8.39 3.00
N LYS A 43 -5.95 -9.62 2.90
CA LYS A 43 -7.23 -9.88 2.25
C LYS A 43 -8.36 -9.39 3.16
N VAL A 44 -9.21 -8.51 2.63
CA VAL A 44 -10.40 -7.99 3.30
C VAL A 44 -11.63 -8.37 2.47
N GLY A 45 -12.56 -9.09 3.07
CA GLY A 45 -13.76 -9.57 2.38
C GLY A 45 -13.49 -10.61 1.27
N ALA A 46 -14.45 -10.73 0.35
CA ALA A 46 -14.48 -11.80 -0.66
C ALA A 46 -13.36 -11.68 -1.71
N SER A 47 -13.13 -10.46 -2.21
CA SER A 47 -12.22 -10.18 -3.34
C SER A 47 -11.30 -8.98 -3.15
N ALA A 48 -11.43 -8.22 -2.06
CA ALA A 48 -10.58 -7.05 -1.85
C ALA A 48 -9.30 -7.41 -1.09
N ARG A 49 -8.19 -6.76 -1.48
CA ARG A 49 -6.90 -6.84 -0.80
C ARG A 49 -6.42 -5.41 -0.57
N VAL A 50 -6.16 -5.10 0.69
CA VAL A 50 -5.62 -3.82 1.12
C VAL A 50 -4.15 -3.96 1.43
N TRP A 51 -3.43 -2.86 1.26
CA TRP A 51 -2.01 -2.73 1.48
C TRP A 51 -1.77 -1.52 2.38
N TRP A 52 -0.80 -1.60 3.27
CA TRP A 52 -0.38 -0.47 4.10
C TRP A 52 1.14 -0.45 4.20
N ILE A 53 1.68 0.75 4.35
CA ILE A 53 3.12 0.97 4.53
C ILE A 53 3.50 0.51 5.95
N THR A 54 4.63 -0.16 6.10
CA THR A 54 5.18 -0.54 7.41
C THR A 54 6.00 0.60 8.00
N ASP A 55 6.35 0.52 9.28
CA ASP A 55 7.27 1.49 9.89
C ASP A 55 8.60 1.58 9.13
N THR A 56 9.11 0.45 8.63
CA THR A 56 10.29 0.40 7.76
C THR A 56 10.06 1.15 6.45
N GLY A 57 8.93 0.89 5.77
CA GLY A 57 8.61 1.59 4.53
C GLY A 57 8.39 3.08 4.73
N ARG A 58 7.86 3.51 5.88
CA ARG A 58 7.64 4.92 6.22
C ARG A 58 8.96 5.66 6.50
N SER A 59 9.97 4.95 7.01
CA SER A 59 11.32 5.50 7.23
C SER A 59 12.13 5.60 5.94
N GLU A 60 11.89 4.70 4.98
CA GLU A 60 12.69 4.58 3.75
C GLU A 60 12.04 5.27 2.53
N LEU A 61 10.72 5.35 2.49
CA LEU A 61 10.00 6.09 1.45
C LEU A 61 9.83 7.53 1.94
N PRO A 62 10.46 8.52 1.26
CA PRO A 62 10.28 9.91 1.64
C PRO A 62 8.79 10.26 1.55
N PRO A 63 8.25 11.05 2.49
CA PRO A 63 6.88 11.55 2.35
C PRO A 63 6.80 12.31 1.03
N LEU A 64 5.86 11.90 0.17
CA LEU A 64 5.53 12.61 -1.07
C LEU A 64 4.96 13.99 -0.67
N GLY A 65 5.84 14.95 -0.46
CA GLY A 65 5.50 16.28 0.03
C GLY A 65 6.71 16.99 0.63
N SER A 66 7.57 17.53 -0.24
CA SER A 66 8.34 18.75 0.02
C SER A 66 8.04 19.73 -1.10
#